data_AF-A0A927SZH2-F1
#
_entry.id   AF-A0A927SZH2-F1
#
_cell.length_a   1.000
_cell.length_b   1.000
_cell.length_c   1.000
_cell.angle_alpha   90.00
_cell.angle_beta   90.00
_cell.angle_gamma   90.00
#
_symmetry.space_group_name_H-M   'P 1'
#
loop_
_entity.id
_entity.type
_entity.pdbx_description
1 polymer ?
#
loop_
_entity_poly.entity_id
_entity_poly.type
_entity_poly.pdbx_seq_one_letter_code
_entity_poly.pdbx_strand_id
1 'polypeptide(L)'
;MKNQKGITLTSLIIYIVLIFLIIVILARVSVYFTSNMSEISKDSASISEIDKFNMYFIKDTKRTGNKIESVSEDGTSITFSKGTTYRFSKENEVIYYENTVDDKKIIIAETIENCKFIQSKENSKDIVKIEITIKEKVNKYEYVMGYANEYKTHETESSYIAVEELEGFAITTNTDGVVFTKSDGVTPGDPYNIQNGDIVIYGDYKYTYNVSNKGWSVAVTDKTKEEYGEIAVAAYGKTVTNLNSTFAKCTNLVKAPQIPSGVINMYGAFQNCTSLEETSEIPESVENIKSSFNGCISLVEAPDIPERNNKFILYISRL
;
A
#
# COMPACT_ATOMS: atom_id res chain seq x y z
N MET A 1 48.67 36.21 44.53
CA MET A 1 48.65 34.77 44.88
C MET A 1 47.34 34.16 44.39
N LYS A 2 47.37 33.33 43.33
CA LYS A 2 46.19 32.55 42.91
C LYS A 2 46.18 31.26 43.72
N ASN A 3 45.16 31.09 44.56
CA ASN A 3 45.02 29.95 45.46
C ASN A 3 44.52 28.74 44.66
N GLN A 4 45.40 27.83 44.26
CA GLN A 4 45.02 26.56 43.64
C GLN A 4 44.48 25.64 44.74
N LYS A 5 43.15 25.49 44.83
CA LYS A 5 42.53 24.47 45.67
C LYS A 5 42.80 23.10 45.05
N GLY A 6 43.75 22.36 45.62
CA GLY A 6 44.00 20.96 45.25
C GLY A 6 42.80 20.08 45.57
N ILE A 7 42.46 19.15 44.68
CA ILE A 7 41.45 18.13 44.95
C ILE A 7 41.95 17.26 46.09
N THR A 8 41.19 17.14 47.17
CA THR A 8 41.58 16.27 48.29
C THR A 8 41.47 14.80 47.86
N LEU A 9 42.38 13.95 48.33
CA LEU A 9 42.37 12.50 48.05
C LEU A 9 40.99 11.87 48.37
N THR A 10 40.32 12.38 49.40
CA THR A 10 38.95 11.98 49.77
C THR A 10 37.92 12.29 48.69
N SER A 11 37.99 13.47 48.06
CA SER A 11 37.09 13.85 46.97
C SER A 11 37.33 13.00 45.71
N LEU A 12 38.59 12.63 45.44
CA LEU A 12 38.92 11.75 44.32
C LEU A 12 38.34 10.35 44.51
N ILE A 13 38.48 9.78 45.71
CA ILE A 13 37.94 8.44 46.03
C ILE A 13 36.41 8.43 45.88
N ILE A 14 35.71 9.46 46.37
CA ILE A 14 34.25 9.58 46.22
C ILE A 14 33.84 9.61 44.75
N TYR A 15 34.55 10.38 43.91
CA TYR A 15 34.24 10.47 42.49
C TYR A 15 34.43 9.15 41.75
N ILE A 16 35.50 8.41 42.07
CA ILE A 16 35.77 7.07 41.51
C ILE A 16 34.64 6.10 41.88
N VAL A 17 34.21 6.07 43.14
CA VAL A 17 33.10 5.21 43.59
C VAL A 17 31.79 5.56 42.86
N LEU A 18 31.50 6.84 42.68
CA LEU A 18 30.31 7.29 41.93
C LEU A 18 30.34 6.85 40.47
N ILE A 19 31.50 6.95 39.80
CA ILE A 19 31.65 6.48 38.41
C ILE A 19 31.39 4.97 38.31
N PHE A 20 31.95 4.16 39.22
CA PHE A 20 31.70 2.72 39.22
C PHE A 20 30.22 2.39 39.42
N LEU A 21 29.54 3.12 40.31
CA LEU A 21 28.11 2.95 40.55
C LEU A 21 27.29 3.27 39.28
N ILE A 22 27.62 4.37 38.59
CA ILE A 22 27.00 4.75 37.32
C ILE A 22 27.24 3.68 36.24
N ILE A 23 28.46 3.14 36.12
CA ILE A 23 28.78 2.09 35.14
C ILE A 23 27.95 0.83 35.41
N VAL A 24 27.79 0.42 36.67
CA VAL A 24 26.96 -0.74 37.04
C VAL A 24 25.50 -0.51 36.66
N ILE A 25 24.96 0.69 36.93
CA ILE A 25 23.59 1.06 36.53
C ILE A 25 23.43 1.00 35.01
N LEU A 26 24.36 1.62 34.26
CA LEU A 26 24.34 1.61 32.80
C LEU A 26 24.43 0.20 32.22
N ALA A 27 25.26 -0.68 32.81
CA ALA A 27 25.35 -2.07 32.40
C ALA A 27 24.01 -2.82 32.62
N ARG A 28 23.33 -2.58 33.74
CA ARG A 28 22.02 -3.19 34.02
C ARG A 28 20.94 -2.69 33.06
N VAL A 29 20.90 -1.39 32.78
CA VAL A 29 19.97 -0.80 31.81
C VAL A 29 20.24 -1.34 30.40
N SER A 30 21.51 -1.46 30.01
CA SER A 30 21.92 -2.03 28.72
C SER A 30 21.45 -3.48 28.56
N VAL A 31 21.69 -4.33 29.57
CA VAL A 31 21.22 -5.72 29.56
C VAL A 31 19.70 -5.80 29.47
N TYR A 32 18.98 -5.00 30.28
CA TYR A 32 17.52 -4.94 30.25
C TYR A 32 17.00 -4.53 28.86
N PHE A 33 17.59 -3.49 28.26
CA PHE A 33 17.23 -3.02 26.93
C PHE A 33 17.50 -4.08 25.85
N THR A 34 18.63 -4.78 25.92
CA THR A 34 18.95 -5.84 24.94
C THR A 34 18.03 -7.05 25.05
N SER A 35 17.61 -7.45 26.25
CA SER A 35 16.64 -8.53 26.44
C SER A 35 15.27 -8.16 25.86
N ASN A 36 14.80 -6.94 26.14
CA ASN A 36 13.52 -6.45 25.61
C ASN A 36 13.55 -6.31 24.07
N MET A 37 14.68 -5.86 23.50
CA MET A 37 14.83 -5.75 22.04
C MET A 37 14.88 -7.14 21.36
N SER A 38 15.43 -8.15 22.03
CA SER A 38 15.42 -9.54 21.54
C SER A 38 14.02 -10.14 21.51
N GLU A 39 13.19 -9.80 22.51
CA GLU A 39 11.79 -10.25 22.57
C GLU A 39 10.94 -9.58 21.48
N ILE A 40 11.05 -8.25 21.32
CA ILE A 40 10.36 -7.49 20.27
C ILE A 40 10.78 -7.97 18.86
N SER A 41 12.07 -8.21 18.63
CA SER A 41 12.54 -8.66 17.32
C SER A 41 12.09 -10.08 16.96
N LYS A 42 11.87 -10.94 17.97
CA LYS A 42 11.30 -12.27 17.77
C LYS A 42 9.81 -12.19 17.44
N ASP A 43 9.05 -11.35 18.12
CA ASP A 43 7.63 -11.16 17.81
C ASP A 43 7.44 -10.53 16.43
N SER A 44 8.28 -9.57 16.05
CA SER A 44 8.24 -8.98 14.70
C SER A 44 8.54 -9.99 13.59
N ALA A 45 9.46 -10.95 13.82
CA ALA A 45 9.77 -12.00 12.85
C ALA A 45 8.63 -13.03 12.73
N SER A 46 8.00 -13.41 13.85
CA SER A 46 6.81 -14.29 13.81
C SER A 46 5.64 -13.63 13.07
N ILE A 47 5.46 -12.32 13.26
CA ILE A 47 4.44 -11.53 12.54
C ILE A 47 4.75 -11.50 11.03
N SER A 48 6.00 -11.28 10.63
CA SER A 48 6.35 -11.20 9.20
C SER A 48 6.14 -12.52 8.45
N GLU A 49 6.42 -13.67 9.06
CA GLU A 49 6.19 -14.98 8.44
C GLU A 49 4.69 -15.28 8.26
N ILE A 50 3.89 -14.90 9.27
CA ILE A 50 2.42 -14.99 9.22
C ILE A 50 1.86 -14.07 8.13
N ASP A 51 2.31 -12.82 8.06
CA ASP A 51 1.83 -11.86 7.05
C ASP A 51 2.16 -12.35 5.65
N LYS A 52 3.38 -12.86 5.44
CA LYS A 52 3.79 -13.44 4.16
C LYS A 52 2.91 -14.63 3.81
N PHE A 53 2.68 -15.58 4.72
CA PHE A 53 1.76 -16.69 4.49
C PHE A 53 0.35 -16.19 4.13
N ASN A 54 -0.20 -15.28 4.94
CA ASN A 54 -1.54 -14.70 4.77
C ASN A 54 -1.70 -14.06 3.40
N MET A 55 -0.70 -13.29 2.95
CA MET A 55 -0.72 -12.66 1.62
C MET A 55 -0.87 -13.68 0.49
N TYR A 56 -0.10 -14.79 0.54
CA TYR A 56 -0.25 -15.85 -0.45
C TYR A 56 -1.62 -16.53 -0.31
N PHE A 57 -2.04 -16.89 0.90
CA PHE A 57 -3.26 -17.67 1.12
C PHE A 57 -4.53 -16.89 0.75
N ILE A 58 -4.57 -15.59 1.05
CA ILE A 58 -5.67 -14.69 0.66
C ILE A 58 -5.79 -14.62 -0.86
N LYS A 59 -4.65 -14.56 -1.59
CA LYS A 59 -4.65 -14.51 -3.05
C LYS A 59 -5.42 -15.69 -3.64
N ASP A 60 -5.17 -16.91 -3.17
CA ASP A 60 -5.84 -18.10 -3.70
C ASP A 60 -7.27 -18.26 -3.20
N THR A 61 -7.57 -17.91 -1.94
CA THR A 61 -8.94 -17.99 -1.41
C THR A 61 -9.88 -16.95 -2.04
N LYS A 62 -9.35 -15.78 -2.47
CA LYS A 62 -10.12 -14.73 -3.15
C LYS A 62 -10.04 -14.78 -4.67
N ARG A 63 -9.24 -15.69 -5.25
CA ARG A 63 -9.12 -15.85 -6.71
C ARG A 63 -10.46 -16.29 -7.30
N THR A 64 -10.98 -15.51 -8.24
CA THR A 64 -12.29 -15.77 -8.88
C THR A 64 -12.36 -17.17 -9.48
N GLY A 65 -13.40 -17.91 -9.10
CA GLY A 65 -13.62 -19.27 -9.59
C GLY A 65 -12.59 -20.28 -9.09
N ASN A 66 -11.77 -19.92 -8.11
CA ASN A 66 -10.92 -20.87 -7.39
C ASN A 66 -11.72 -21.53 -6.27
N LYS A 67 -11.59 -22.86 -6.18
CA LYS A 67 -12.28 -23.71 -5.21
C LYS A 67 -11.25 -24.54 -4.46
N ILE A 68 -11.63 -25.00 -3.28
CA ILE A 68 -10.85 -26.02 -2.57
C ILE A 68 -11.01 -27.33 -3.35
N GLU A 69 -9.89 -27.86 -3.85
CA GLU A 69 -9.86 -29.13 -4.57
C GLU A 69 -9.69 -30.30 -3.60
N SER A 70 -8.77 -30.18 -2.64
CA SER A 70 -8.57 -31.18 -1.60
C SER A 70 -7.87 -30.59 -0.38
N VAL A 71 -8.10 -31.22 0.77
CA VAL A 71 -7.28 -31.08 1.99
C VAL A 71 -6.75 -32.47 2.30
N SER A 72 -5.47 -32.59 2.66
CA SER A 72 -4.89 -33.89 3.04
C SER A 72 -5.56 -34.45 4.30
N GLU A 73 -5.58 -35.77 4.46
CA GLU A 73 -6.24 -36.43 5.61
C GLU A 73 -5.70 -35.96 6.97
N ASP A 74 -4.40 -35.68 7.02
CA ASP A 74 -3.73 -35.13 8.20
C ASP A 74 -3.89 -33.61 8.33
N GLY A 75 -4.51 -32.93 7.36
CA GLY A 75 -4.71 -31.48 7.33
C GLY A 75 -3.43 -30.66 7.16
N THR A 76 -2.29 -31.26 6.78
CA THR A 76 -1.03 -30.51 6.60
C THR A 76 -0.89 -29.89 5.21
N SER A 77 -1.80 -30.20 4.29
CA SER A 77 -1.79 -29.65 2.95
C SER A 77 -3.20 -29.32 2.45
N ILE A 78 -3.30 -28.25 1.66
CA ILE A 78 -4.52 -27.86 0.95
C ILE A 78 -4.16 -27.52 -0.50
N THR A 79 -4.98 -28.02 -1.42
CA THR A 79 -4.86 -27.79 -2.86
C THR A 79 -6.09 -27.05 -3.36
N PHE A 80 -5.87 -26.05 -4.20
CA PHE A 80 -6.89 -25.26 -4.84
C PHE A 80 -6.99 -25.59 -6.33
N SER A 81 -8.22 -25.58 -6.86
CA SER A 81 -8.58 -25.95 -8.24
C SER A 81 -7.87 -25.19 -9.36
N LYS A 82 -7.21 -24.07 -9.04
CA LYS A 82 -6.41 -23.27 -9.98
C LYS A 82 -4.91 -23.59 -9.92
N GLY A 83 -4.55 -24.74 -9.36
CA GLY A 83 -3.20 -25.30 -9.43
C GLY A 83 -2.27 -24.92 -8.28
N THR A 84 -2.79 -24.33 -7.20
CA THR A 84 -1.99 -23.92 -6.04
C THR A 84 -2.11 -24.93 -4.90
N THR A 85 -0.98 -25.33 -4.34
CA THR A 85 -0.90 -26.20 -3.16
C THR A 85 -0.08 -25.53 -2.05
N TYR A 86 -0.62 -25.54 -0.84
CA TYR A 86 0.08 -25.18 0.39
C TYR A 86 0.41 -26.45 1.15
N ARG A 87 1.63 -26.57 1.65
CA ARG A 87 2.08 -27.76 2.38
C ARG A 87 2.94 -27.38 3.57
N PHE A 88 2.50 -27.75 4.76
CA PHE A 88 3.30 -27.70 5.96
C PHE A 88 4.25 -28.90 6.03
N SER A 89 5.52 -28.64 6.31
CA SER A 89 6.53 -29.67 6.59
C SER A 89 7.00 -29.51 8.03
N LYS A 90 6.60 -30.46 8.89
CA LYS A 90 7.04 -30.48 10.29
C LYS A 90 8.55 -30.74 10.44
N GLU A 91 9.12 -31.54 9.53
CA GLU A 91 10.56 -31.84 9.53
C GLU A 91 11.41 -30.59 9.30
N ASN A 92 10.96 -29.71 8.40
CA ASN A 92 11.69 -28.51 8.02
C ASN A 92 11.18 -27.24 8.74
N GLU A 93 10.08 -27.34 9.51
CA GLU A 93 9.41 -26.21 10.17
C GLU A 93 9.03 -25.08 9.20
N VAL A 94 8.54 -25.44 8.00
CA VAL A 94 8.18 -24.46 6.95
C VAL A 94 6.83 -24.74 6.31
N ILE A 95 6.25 -23.71 5.71
CA ILE A 95 5.13 -23.83 4.78
C ILE A 95 5.62 -23.56 3.36
N TYR A 96 5.44 -24.55 2.49
CA TYR A 96 5.69 -24.44 1.06
C TYR A 96 4.45 -23.93 0.34
N TYR A 97 4.69 -23.11 -0.69
CA TYR A 97 3.75 -22.75 -1.73
C TYR A 97 4.22 -23.38 -3.04
N GLU A 98 3.33 -24.11 -3.70
CA GLU A 98 3.56 -24.75 -5.00
C GLU A 98 2.47 -24.29 -5.97
N ASN A 99 2.83 -23.80 -7.15
CA ASN A 99 1.89 -23.45 -8.23
C ASN A 99 2.26 -24.23 -9.48
N THR A 100 1.36 -25.11 -9.92
CA THR A 100 1.54 -25.97 -11.09
C THR A 100 1.42 -25.23 -12.42
N VAL A 101 0.79 -24.06 -12.44
CA VAL A 101 0.62 -23.25 -13.66
C VAL A 101 1.94 -22.59 -14.09
N ASP A 102 2.73 -22.16 -13.11
CA ASP A 102 3.96 -21.39 -13.35
C ASP A 102 5.23 -22.17 -12.93
N ASP A 103 5.08 -23.46 -12.60
CA ASP A 103 6.13 -24.35 -12.06
C ASP A 103 6.93 -23.72 -10.89
N LYS A 104 6.21 -23.01 -10.00
CA LYS A 104 6.82 -22.24 -8.91
C LYS A 104 6.69 -22.98 -7.59
N LYS A 105 7.81 -23.28 -6.94
CA LYS A 105 7.87 -23.81 -5.56
C LYS A 105 8.75 -22.93 -4.69
N ILE A 106 8.20 -22.37 -3.61
CA ILE A 106 8.90 -21.47 -2.69
C ILE A 106 8.50 -21.71 -1.23
N ILE A 107 9.33 -21.25 -0.30
CA ILE A 107 9.02 -21.19 1.14
C ILE A 107 8.36 -19.84 1.42
N ILE A 108 7.17 -19.88 2.03
CA ILE A 108 6.38 -18.68 2.34
C ILE A 108 6.24 -18.40 3.82
N ALA A 109 6.57 -19.37 4.68
CA ALA A 109 6.72 -19.16 6.11
C ALA A 109 7.76 -20.11 6.67
N GLU A 110 8.63 -19.59 7.53
CA GLU A 110 9.66 -20.35 8.25
C GLU A 110 9.40 -20.36 9.76
N THR A 111 10.07 -21.27 10.49
CA THR A 111 9.94 -21.43 11.95
C THR A 111 8.52 -21.80 12.43
N ILE A 112 7.84 -22.63 11.64
CA ILE A 112 6.47 -23.09 11.91
C ILE A 112 6.51 -24.41 12.67
N GLU A 113 6.03 -24.42 13.91
CA GLU A 113 5.99 -25.61 14.77
C GLU A 113 4.84 -26.56 14.38
N ASN A 114 3.71 -25.97 13.96
CA ASN A 114 2.53 -26.72 13.52
C ASN A 114 1.71 -25.87 12.54
N CYS A 115 1.09 -26.52 11.56
CA CYS A 115 0.09 -25.89 10.72
C CYS A 115 -0.97 -26.92 10.30
N LYS A 116 -2.24 -26.55 10.46
CA LYS A 116 -3.40 -27.36 10.06
C LYS A 116 -4.37 -26.56 9.22
N PHE A 117 -4.73 -27.10 8.06
CA PHE A 117 -5.79 -26.63 7.19
C PHE A 117 -7.05 -27.47 7.43
N ILE A 118 -8.17 -26.81 7.66
CA ILE A 118 -9.46 -27.44 7.96
C ILE A 118 -10.49 -26.84 7.01
N GLN A 119 -11.06 -27.67 6.14
CA GLN A 119 -12.19 -27.26 5.31
C GLN A 119 -13.49 -27.36 6.10
N SER A 120 -14.32 -26.34 6.00
CA SER A 120 -15.67 -26.30 6.54
C SER A 120 -16.62 -25.61 5.56
N LYS A 121 -17.93 -25.73 5.80
CA LYS A 121 -18.96 -24.99 5.05
C LYS A 121 -19.89 -24.30 6.02
N GLU A 122 -20.14 -23.01 5.79
CA GLU A 122 -21.08 -22.22 6.59
C GLU A 122 -21.89 -21.32 5.64
N ASN A 123 -23.21 -21.30 5.79
CA ASN A 123 -24.11 -20.48 4.96
C ASN A 123 -23.86 -20.64 3.44
N SER A 124 -23.63 -21.89 2.99
CA SER A 124 -23.30 -22.25 1.60
C SER A 124 -21.97 -21.69 1.06
N LYS A 125 -21.11 -21.12 1.93
CA LYS A 125 -19.76 -20.67 1.59
C LYS A 125 -18.74 -21.70 2.06
N ASP A 126 -17.76 -21.98 1.20
CA ASP A 126 -16.60 -22.78 1.57
C ASP A 126 -15.66 -21.93 2.44
N ILE A 127 -15.27 -22.46 3.60
CA ILE A 127 -14.38 -21.80 4.56
C ILE A 127 -13.17 -22.68 4.81
N VAL A 128 -11.98 -22.08 4.77
CA VAL A 128 -10.74 -22.70 5.23
C VAL A 128 -10.37 -22.10 6.57
N LYS A 129 -10.30 -22.94 7.61
CA LYS A 129 -9.73 -22.56 8.90
C LYS A 129 -8.28 -23.02 8.95
N ILE A 130 -7.40 -22.18 9.47
CA ILE A 130 -5.97 -22.47 9.56
C ILE A 130 -5.52 -22.23 10.99
N GLU A 131 -4.83 -23.21 11.56
CA GLU A 131 -4.18 -23.09 12.85
C GLU A 131 -2.67 -23.19 12.65
N ILE A 132 -1.93 -22.11 12.94
CA ILE A 132 -0.48 -22.02 12.79
C ILE A 132 0.14 -21.76 14.17
N THR A 133 1.06 -22.61 14.59
CA THR A 133 1.82 -22.42 15.84
C THR A 133 3.23 -21.94 15.52
N ILE A 134 3.63 -20.83 16.14
CA ILE A 134 4.98 -20.26 16.07
C ILE A 134 5.38 -19.86 17.49
N LYS A 135 6.51 -20.37 17.99
CA LYS A 135 7.02 -20.06 19.34
C LYS A 135 5.97 -20.28 20.43
N GLU A 136 5.35 -21.46 20.44
CA GLU A 136 4.26 -21.84 21.36
C GLU A 136 2.96 -21.01 21.24
N LYS A 137 2.93 -19.97 20.41
CA LYS A 137 1.74 -19.15 20.16
C LYS A 137 0.91 -19.76 19.03
N VAL A 138 -0.33 -20.12 19.34
CA VAL A 138 -1.32 -20.61 18.36
C VAL A 138 -2.05 -19.43 17.73
N ASN A 139 -1.95 -19.31 16.41
CA ASN A 139 -2.65 -18.31 15.61
C ASN A 139 -3.71 -19.01 14.77
N LYS A 140 -4.95 -18.48 14.80
CA LYS A 140 -6.09 -19.06 14.10
C LYS A 140 -6.64 -18.08 13.08
N TYR A 141 -6.90 -18.56 11.88
CA TYR A 141 -7.39 -17.77 10.76
C TYR A 141 -8.57 -18.46 10.09
N GLU A 142 -9.53 -17.67 9.62
CA GLU A 142 -10.68 -18.17 8.85
C GLU A 142 -10.76 -17.43 7.51
N TYR A 143 -10.72 -18.17 6.41
CA TYR A 143 -10.79 -17.64 5.06
C TYR A 143 -12.03 -18.14 4.36
N VAL A 144 -12.90 -17.22 3.97
CA VAL A 144 -14.07 -17.50 3.14
C VAL A 144 -13.68 -17.48 1.67
N MET A 145 -13.92 -18.58 0.95
CA MET A 145 -13.67 -18.69 -0.49
C MET A 145 -14.53 -17.68 -1.28
N GLY A 146 -13.92 -16.98 -2.22
CA GLY A 146 -14.58 -15.99 -3.07
C GLY A 146 -15.47 -16.65 -4.13
N TYR A 147 -16.79 -16.49 -4.00
CA TYR A 147 -17.73 -16.69 -5.11
C TYR A 147 -17.93 -15.38 -5.88
N ALA A 148 -18.22 -15.49 -7.18
CA ALA A 148 -18.38 -14.34 -8.07
C ALA A 148 -19.36 -13.30 -7.48
N ASN A 149 -18.83 -12.09 -7.30
CA ASN A 149 -19.45 -10.81 -6.98
C ASN A 149 -20.04 -10.64 -5.56
N GLU A 150 -19.28 -9.93 -4.71
CA GLU A 150 -19.65 -8.68 -4.01
C GLU A 150 -18.51 -8.37 -2.99
N TYR A 151 -17.87 -7.22 -3.17
CA TYR A 151 -16.69 -6.79 -2.43
C TYR A 151 -17.04 -6.32 -1.02
N LYS A 152 -16.34 -6.86 -0.03
CA LYS A 152 -16.10 -6.25 1.28
C LYS A 152 -14.74 -6.72 1.78
N THR A 153 -13.80 -5.81 2.02
CA THR A 153 -12.61 -6.10 2.83
C THR A 153 -12.34 -5.00 3.86
N HIS A 154 -12.20 -5.44 5.13
CA HIS A 154 -11.72 -4.65 6.27
C HIS A 154 -10.29 -5.06 6.64
N GLU A 155 -9.58 -4.11 7.28
CA GLU A 155 -8.37 -4.18 8.15
C GLU A 155 -7.07 -3.62 7.54
N THR A 156 -6.29 -2.74 8.20
CA THR A 156 -6.51 -1.71 9.25
C THR A 156 -5.33 -0.72 9.16
N GLU A 157 -5.67 0.57 9.26
CA GLU A 157 -4.89 1.78 9.58
C GLU A 157 -3.45 2.00 9.06
N SER A 158 -3.38 2.67 7.90
CA SER A 158 -2.56 3.87 7.72
C SER A 158 -3.18 4.71 6.61
N SER A 159 -3.99 5.72 6.94
CA SER A 159 -4.52 6.80 6.06
C SER A 159 -4.64 6.52 4.54
N TYR A 160 -5.27 5.41 4.13
CA TYR A 160 -5.65 5.14 2.74
C TYR A 160 -7.17 5.04 2.67
N ILE A 161 -7.79 5.76 1.74
CA ILE A 161 -9.18 5.52 1.36
C ILE A 161 -9.22 4.16 0.68
N ALA A 162 -10.07 3.24 1.16
CA ALA A 162 -10.25 1.95 0.52
C ALA A 162 -10.83 2.19 -0.90
N VAL A 163 -10.30 1.51 -1.91
CA VAL A 163 -10.80 1.62 -3.30
C VAL A 163 -12.30 1.31 -3.39
N GLU A 164 -12.82 0.50 -2.45
CA GLU A 164 -14.24 0.14 -2.30
C GLU A 164 -15.14 1.31 -1.87
N GLU A 165 -14.58 2.44 -1.41
CA GLU A 165 -15.30 3.66 -1.00
C GLU A 165 -15.22 4.79 -2.04
N LEU A 166 -14.48 4.59 -3.14
CA LEU A 166 -14.32 5.60 -4.20
C LEU A 166 -15.41 5.42 -5.26
N GLU A 167 -16.34 6.38 -5.34
CA GLU A 167 -17.26 6.47 -6.47
C GLU A 167 -16.51 6.84 -7.75
N GLY A 168 -16.65 6.03 -8.81
CA GLY A 168 -16.14 6.33 -10.15
C GLY A 168 -15.56 5.15 -10.92
N PHE A 169 -15.13 5.38 -12.16
CA PHE A 169 -14.62 4.34 -13.04
C PHE A 169 -13.23 3.81 -12.62
N ALA A 170 -13.04 2.49 -12.58
CA ALA A 170 -11.74 1.86 -12.31
C ALA A 170 -11.25 1.00 -13.48
N ILE A 171 -9.95 1.08 -13.77
CA ILE A 171 -9.28 0.23 -14.76
C ILE A 171 -8.99 -1.14 -14.13
N THR A 172 -9.45 -2.21 -14.77
CA THR A 172 -9.32 -3.59 -14.31
C THR A 172 -8.75 -4.49 -15.41
N THR A 173 -8.58 -5.78 -15.11
CA THR A 173 -8.20 -6.79 -16.10
C THR A 173 -9.26 -7.00 -17.19
N ASN A 174 -10.49 -6.55 -16.96
CA ASN A 174 -11.61 -6.68 -17.90
C ASN A 174 -11.89 -5.38 -18.65
N THR A 175 -11.12 -4.32 -18.39
CA THR A 175 -11.27 -3.06 -19.09
C THR A 175 -10.65 -3.19 -20.48
N ASP A 176 -11.48 -3.08 -21.51
CA ASP A 176 -11.04 -3.17 -22.90
C ASP A 176 -10.17 -1.97 -23.30
N GLY A 177 -9.25 -2.17 -24.24
CA GLY A 177 -8.42 -1.11 -24.80
C GLY A 177 -7.30 -0.60 -23.88
N VAL A 178 -7.03 -1.30 -22.78
CA VAL A 178 -5.94 -0.96 -21.86
C VAL A 178 -4.62 -1.53 -22.35
N VAL A 179 -3.59 -0.69 -22.37
CA VAL A 179 -2.19 -1.14 -22.53
C VAL A 179 -1.52 -1.05 -21.17
N PHE A 180 -1.15 -2.19 -20.59
CA PHE A 180 -0.40 -2.24 -19.35
C PHE A 180 1.00 -2.82 -19.59
N THR A 181 2.03 -2.01 -19.31
CA THR A 181 3.44 -2.40 -19.36
C THR A 181 4.16 -2.18 -18.04
N LYS A 182 5.32 -2.81 -17.88
CA LYS A 182 6.31 -2.45 -16.87
C LYS A 182 6.92 -1.08 -17.16
N SER A 183 7.80 -0.64 -16.27
CA SER A 183 8.47 0.68 -16.34
C SER A 183 9.33 0.90 -17.59
N ASP A 184 9.73 -0.17 -18.26
CA ASP A 184 10.43 -0.11 -19.55
C ASP A 184 9.51 0.29 -20.73
N GLY A 185 8.19 0.32 -20.52
CA GLY A 185 7.21 0.69 -21.55
C GLY A 185 6.97 -0.38 -22.62
N VAL A 186 7.56 -1.57 -22.49
CA VAL A 186 7.52 -2.62 -23.52
C VAL A 186 7.13 -3.98 -22.96
N THR A 187 7.59 -4.33 -21.76
CA THR A 187 7.28 -5.61 -21.14
C THR A 187 5.85 -5.57 -20.63
N PRO A 188 4.99 -6.58 -20.90
CA PRO A 188 3.64 -6.62 -20.36
C PRO A 188 3.62 -6.49 -18.84
N GLY A 189 2.68 -5.67 -18.34
CA GLY A 189 2.47 -5.46 -16.91
C GLY A 189 1.88 -6.68 -16.20
N ASP A 190 1.98 -6.69 -14.87
CA ASP A 190 1.35 -7.70 -14.02
C ASP A 190 0.32 -7.03 -13.10
N PRO A 191 -0.99 -7.17 -13.38
CA PRO A 191 -2.09 -6.62 -12.57
C PRO A 191 -2.05 -6.99 -11.09
N TYR A 192 -1.37 -8.08 -10.75
CA TYR A 192 -1.29 -8.60 -9.39
C TYR A 192 0.05 -8.29 -8.71
N ASN A 193 0.99 -7.69 -9.43
CA ASN A 193 2.31 -7.30 -8.94
C ASN A 193 2.75 -5.98 -9.58
N ILE A 194 2.05 -4.92 -9.21
CA ILE A 194 2.33 -3.56 -9.67
C ILE A 194 3.62 -3.07 -9.00
N GLN A 195 4.59 -2.69 -9.83
CA GLN A 195 5.90 -2.23 -9.39
C GLN A 195 6.10 -0.75 -9.67
N ASN A 196 7.12 -0.17 -9.03
CA ASN A 196 7.43 1.23 -9.24
C ASN A 196 7.75 1.50 -10.72
N GLY A 197 7.08 2.50 -11.29
CA GLY A 197 7.24 2.91 -12.68
C GLY A 197 6.36 2.14 -13.67
N ASP A 198 5.60 1.12 -13.25
CA ASP A 198 4.63 0.43 -14.09
C ASP A 198 3.68 1.43 -14.78
N ILE A 199 3.33 1.16 -16.05
CA ILE A 199 2.66 2.11 -16.94
C ILE A 199 1.35 1.54 -17.44
N VAL A 200 0.25 2.26 -17.24
CA VAL A 200 -1.04 1.95 -17.87
C VAL A 200 -1.39 3.07 -18.84
N ILE A 201 -1.79 2.73 -20.05
CA ILE A 201 -2.34 3.68 -21.03
C ILE A 201 -3.78 3.30 -21.27
N TYR A 202 -4.68 4.26 -21.06
CA TYR A 202 -6.11 4.09 -21.26
C TYR A 202 -6.77 5.46 -21.53
N GLY A 203 -7.60 5.53 -22.57
CA GLY A 203 -8.21 6.78 -23.02
C GLY A 203 -7.15 7.85 -23.33
N ASP A 204 -7.33 9.03 -22.74
CA ASP A 204 -6.42 10.17 -22.95
C ASP A 204 -5.22 10.19 -21.99
N TYR A 205 -5.05 9.12 -21.21
CA TYR A 205 -4.21 9.15 -20.02
C TYR A 205 -3.14 8.06 -20.03
N LYS A 206 -1.96 8.47 -19.56
CA LYS A 206 -0.89 7.60 -19.11
C LYS A 206 -0.83 7.65 -17.59
N TYR A 207 -1.02 6.51 -16.95
CA TYR A 207 -0.86 6.29 -15.53
C TYR A 207 0.51 5.69 -15.27
N THR A 208 1.24 6.18 -14.27
CA THR A 208 2.54 5.63 -13.84
C THR A 208 2.51 5.37 -12.35
N TYR A 209 2.75 4.12 -11.94
CA TYR A 209 2.68 3.75 -10.52
C TYR A 209 3.91 4.25 -9.77
N ASN A 210 3.69 4.82 -8.59
CA ASN A 210 4.77 5.22 -7.70
C ASN A 210 4.62 4.51 -6.35
N VAL A 211 5.60 3.68 -5.98
CA VAL A 211 5.59 2.91 -4.73
C VAL A 211 5.69 3.82 -3.51
N SER A 212 6.46 4.91 -3.57
CA SER A 212 6.59 5.86 -2.44
C SER A 212 5.27 6.57 -2.14
N ASN A 213 4.51 6.90 -3.17
CA ASN A 213 3.20 7.55 -3.05
C ASN A 213 2.04 6.53 -2.93
N LYS A 214 2.35 5.23 -3.03
CA LYS A 214 1.40 4.10 -3.08
C LYS A 214 0.18 4.35 -3.98
N GLY A 215 0.39 4.93 -5.16
CA GLY A 215 -0.70 5.27 -6.06
C GLY A 215 -0.22 5.63 -7.47
N TRP A 216 -1.19 5.80 -8.35
CA TRP A 216 -0.95 6.18 -9.74
C TRP A 216 -0.83 7.69 -9.89
N SER A 217 0.20 8.11 -10.62
CA SER A 217 0.33 9.45 -11.17
C SER A 217 -0.23 9.48 -12.59
N VAL A 218 -0.96 10.53 -12.95
CA VAL A 218 -1.59 10.66 -14.28
C VAL A 218 -0.91 11.74 -15.10
N ALA A 219 -0.76 11.49 -16.40
CA ALA A 219 -0.37 12.48 -17.39
C ALA A 219 -1.26 12.33 -18.63
N VAL A 220 -1.61 13.44 -19.28
CA VAL A 220 -2.29 13.38 -20.58
C VAL A 220 -1.33 12.92 -21.68
N THR A 221 -1.85 12.19 -22.66
CA THR A 221 -1.08 11.70 -23.81
C THR A 221 -1.04 12.71 -24.95
N ASP A 222 -2.02 13.59 -25.04
CA ASP A 222 -2.12 14.67 -26.02
C ASP A 222 -2.54 15.96 -25.29
N LYS A 223 -1.75 17.04 -25.39
CA LYS A 223 -2.03 18.33 -24.72
C LYS A 223 -2.87 19.30 -25.56
N THR A 224 -3.18 18.93 -26.80
CA THR A 224 -3.85 19.81 -27.76
C THR A 224 -5.37 19.71 -27.71
N LYS A 225 -5.92 18.77 -26.92
CA LYS A 225 -7.36 18.55 -26.80
C LYS A 225 -8.05 19.68 -26.04
N GLU A 226 -9.28 19.95 -26.46
CA GLU A 226 -10.20 20.87 -25.80
C GLU A 226 -10.95 20.21 -24.63
N GLU A 227 -11.15 18.89 -24.71
CA GLU A 227 -11.82 18.07 -23.70
C GLU A 227 -11.10 16.73 -23.51
N TYR A 228 -11.13 16.22 -22.27
CA TYR A 228 -10.56 14.94 -21.89
C TYR A 228 -11.62 14.03 -21.27
N GLY A 229 -11.49 12.72 -21.48
CA GLY A 229 -12.36 11.72 -20.87
C GLY A 229 -12.23 11.65 -19.34
N GLU A 230 -13.02 10.77 -18.72
CA GLU A 230 -12.97 10.53 -17.27
C GLU A 230 -11.61 9.98 -16.83
N ILE A 231 -11.03 10.54 -15.77
CA ILE A 231 -9.84 10.00 -15.11
C ILE A 231 -10.29 8.83 -14.24
N ALA A 232 -9.67 7.66 -14.38
CA ALA A 232 -10.01 6.52 -13.54
C ALA A 232 -9.69 6.81 -12.06
N VAL A 233 -10.56 6.37 -11.14
CA VAL A 233 -10.33 6.50 -9.70
C VAL A 233 -9.26 5.54 -9.19
N ALA A 234 -9.08 4.42 -9.89
CA ALA A 234 -8.09 3.41 -9.60
C ALA A 234 -7.70 2.66 -10.87
N ALA A 235 -6.50 2.09 -10.87
CA ALA A 235 -6.09 1.08 -11.83
C ALA A 235 -5.53 -0.14 -11.09
N TYR A 236 -6.04 -1.32 -11.44
CA TYR A 236 -5.61 -2.61 -10.87
C TYR A 236 -5.60 -2.63 -9.33
N GLY A 237 -6.64 -2.05 -8.72
CA GLY A 237 -6.82 -2.02 -7.26
C GLY A 237 -5.89 -1.06 -6.50
N LYS A 238 -5.20 -0.15 -7.21
CA LYS A 238 -4.46 0.96 -6.60
C LYS A 238 -5.09 2.28 -7.04
N THR A 239 -5.21 3.22 -6.11
CA THR A 239 -5.88 4.50 -6.32
C THR A 239 -5.04 5.44 -7.19
N VAL A 240 -5.71 6.33 -7.91
CA VAL A 240 -5.07 7.52 -8.47
C VAL A 240 -4.92 8.55 -7.36
N THR A 241 -3.67 8.90 -7.04
CA THR A 241 -3.36 9.81 -5.92
C THR A 241 -2.70 11.10 -6.37
N ASN A 242 -2.25 11.19 -7.62
CA ASN A 242 -1.38 12.27 -8.05
C ASN A 242 -1.70 12.77 -9.46
N LEU A 243 -2.10 14.03 -9.53
CA LEU A 243 -2.35 14.80 -10.74
C LEU A 243 -1.32 15.92 -10.95
N ASN A 244 -0.12 15.80 -10.38
CA ASN A 244 0.94 16.80 -10.52
C ASN A 244 1.21 17.09 -12.00
N SER A 245 0.99 18.34 -12.40
CA SER A 245 1.21 18.85 -13.75
C SER A 245 0.49 18.08 -14.87
N THR A 246 -0.56 17.30 -14.55
CA THR A 246 -1.23 16.40 -15.51
C THR A 246 -1.70 17.14 -16.75
N PHE A 247 -2.33 18.30 -16.58
CA PHE A 247 -2.84 19.17 -17.65
C PHE A 247 -1.98 20.42 -17.85
N ALA A 248 -0.80 20.52 -17.25
CA ALA A 248 0.03 21.73 -17.37
C ALA A 248 0.30 22.06 -18.85
N LYS A 249 0.00 23.30 -19.25
CA LYS A 249 0.07 23.84 -20.62
C LYS A 249 -0.89 23.18 -21.62
N CYS A 250 -2.00 22.57 -21.18
CA CYS A 250 -3.10 22.23 -22.08
C CYS A 250 -3.87 23.51 -22.43
N THR A 251 -3.32 24.30 -23.36
CA THR A 251 -3.80 25.66 -23.65
C THR A 251 -5.18 25.68 -24.28
N ASN A 252 -5.63 24.57 -24.87
CA ASN A 252 -6.94 24.44 -25.51
C ASN A 252 -8.01 23.88 -24.58
N LEU A 253 -7.64 23.35 -23.40
CA LEU A 253 -8.59 22.74 -22.47
C LEU A 253 -9.60 23.79 -21.98
N VAL A 254 -10.88 23.58 -22.27
CA VAL A 254 -11.95 24.53 -21.91
C VAL A 254 -12.57 24.19 -20.56
N LYS A 255 -12.72 22.89 -20.27
CA LYS A 255 -13.36 22.39 -19.05
C LYS A 255 -12.51 21.32 -18.37
N ALA A 256 -12.26 21.49 -17.07
CA ALA A 256 -11.52 20.50 -16.30
C ALA A 256 -12.32 19.18 -16.18
N PRO A 257 -11.68 18.01 -16.37
CA PRO A 257 -12.31 16.73 -16.10
C PRO A 257 -12.52 16.55 -14.59
N GLN A 258 -13.48 15.70 -14.21
CA GLN A 258 -13.74 15.37 -12.82
C GLN A 258 -12.48 14.81 -12.14
N ILE A 259 -12.17 15.33 -10.95
CA ILE A 259 -11.01 14.91 -10.17
C ILE A 259 -11.39 13.71 -9.32
N PRO A 260 -10.69 12.57 -9.42
CA PRO A 260 -10.99 11.42 -8.58
C PRO A 260 -10.85 11.71 -7.09
N SER A 261 -11.77 11.18 -6.28
CA SER A 261 -11.80 11.38 -4.82
C SER A 261 -10.60 10.80 -4.06
N GLY A 262 -9.76 9.99 -4.70
CA GLY A 262 -8.49 9.50 -4.14
C GLY A 262 -7.28 10.42 -4.34
N VAL A 263 -7.43 11.52 -5.09
CA VAL A 263 -6.32 12.43 -5.43
C VAL A 263 -5.86 13.21 -4.21
N ILE A 264 -4.56 13.15 -3.92
CA ILE A 264 -3.91 13.86 -2.81
C ILE A 264 -3.14 15.08 -3.32
N ASN A 265 -2.52 14.97 -4.49
CA ASN A 265 -1.63 16.01 -5.02
C ASN A 265 -2.09 16.51 -6.39
N MET A 266 -2.35 17.81 -6.47
CA MET A 266 -2.70 18.53 -7.70
C MET A 266 -1.69 19.63 -8.03
N TYR A 267 -0.49 19.62 -7.47
CA TYR A 267 0.52 20.65 -7.72
C TYR A 267 0.66 20.97 -9.23
N GLY A 268 0.38 22.22 -9.61
CA GLY A 268 0.46 22.65 -10.99
C GLY A 268 -0.43 21.90 -11.99
N ALA A 269 -1.46 21.16 -11.53
CA ALA A 269 -2.26 20.25 -12.36
C ALA A 269 -2.78 20.91 -13.64
N PHE A 270 -3.25 22.15 -13.57
CA PHE A 270 -3.77 22.94 -14.69
C PHE A 270 -2.89 24.17 -15.00
N GLN A 271 -1.62 24.17 -14.60
CA GLN A 271 -0.77 25.35 -14.76
C GLN A 271 -0.70 25.79 -16.24
N ASN A 272 -0.98 27.07 -16.50
CA ASN A 272 -1.02 27.68 -17.84
C ASN A 272 -2.04 27.02 -18.80
N CYS A 273 -3.17 26.51 -18.29
CA CYS A 273 -4.31 26.16 -19.15
C CYS A 273 -5.08 27.44 -19.50
N THR A 274 -4.61 28.14 -20.54
CA THR A 274 -5.07 29.50 -20.83
C THR A 274 -6.53 29.59 -21.23
N SER A 275 -7.09 28.56 -21.87
CA SER A 275 -8.51 28.51 -22.27
C SER A 275 -9.43 27.86 -21.24
N LEU A 276 -8.94 27.50 -20.05
CA LEU A 276 -9.75 26.85 -19.03
C LEU A 276 -10.76 27.84 -18.45
N GLU A 277 -12.04 27.61 -18.72
CA GLU A 277 -13.17 28.46 -18.30
C GLU A 277 -13.90 27.85 -17.09
N GLU A 278 -14.03 26.53 -17.04
CA GLU A 278 -14.77 25.81 -16.00
C GLU A 278 -13.88 24.83 -15.23
N THR A 279 -13.91 24.89 -13.90
CA THR A 279 -13.31 23.88 -13.03
C THR A 279 -14.31 22.81 -12.59
N SER A 280 -13.80 21.64 -12.23
CA SER A 280 -14.55 20.62 -11.49
C SER A 280 -14.42 20.83 -9.98
N GLU A 281 -15.27 20.15 -9.21
CA GLU A 281 -15.14 20.07 -7.76
C GLU A 281 -13.77 19.50 -7.37
N ILE A 282 -13.13 20.10 -6.35
CA ILE A 282 -11.87 19.62 -5.79
C ILE A 282 -12.21 18.72 -4.60
N PRO A 283 -11.86 17.42 -4.63
CA PRO A 283 -12.17 16.50 -3.54
C PRO A 283 -11.51 16.90 -2.21
N GLU A 284 -12.17 16.59 -1.09
CA GLU A 284 -11.66 16.87 0.27
C GLU A 284 -10.32 16.18 0.58
N SER A 285 -9.99 15.11 -0.13
CA SER A 285 -8.74 14.36 0.02
C SER A 285 -7.52 15.10 -0.53
N VAL A 286 -7.71 16.12 -1.37
CA VAL A 286 -6.61 16.85 -1.98
C VAL A 286 -5.89 17.68 -0.92
N GLU A 287 -4.60 17.41 -0.70
CA GLU A 287 -3.79 18.12 0.28
C GLU A 287 -2.96 19.25 -0.33
N ASN A 288 -2.58 19.10 -1.61
CA ASN A 288 -1.70 20.05 -2.30
C ASN A 288 -2.32 20.57 -3.60
N ILE A 289 -2.77 21.82 -3.56
CA ILE A 289 -3.32 22.54 -4.72
C ILE A 289 -2.40 23.66 -5.20
N LYS A 290 -1.15 23.74 -4.73
CA LYS A 290 -0.28 24.87 -5.01
C LYS A 290 -0.03 25.00 -6.52
N SER A 291 -0.20 26.23 -7.03
CA SER A 291 -0.01 26.58 -8.44
C SER A 291 -0.91 25.82 -9.43
N SER A 292 -1.92 25.08 -8.97
CA SER A 292 -2.76 24.23 -9.84
C SER A 292 -3.39 25.02 -10.97
N PHE A 293 -3.87 26.23 -10.70
CA PHE A 293 -4.55 27.10 -11.67
C PHE A 293 -3.73 28.35 -12.04
N ASN A 294 -2.41 28.32 -11.77
CA ASN A 294 -1.57 29.47 -12.09
C ASN A 294 -1.48 29.67 -13.61
N GLY A 295 -1.84 30.86 -14.09
CA GLY A 295 -1.85 31.18 -15.52
C GLY A 295 -3.09 30.69 -16.28
N CYS A 296 -4.16 30.26 -15.59
CA CYS A 296 -5.46 29.99 -16.19
C CYS A 296 -6.23 31.31 -16.40
N ILE A 297 -5.87 32.06 -17.45
CA ILE A 297 -6.37 33.43 -17.67
C ILE A 297 -7.85 33.52 -18.03
N SER A 298 -8.45 32.46 -18.59
CA SER A 298 -9.88 32.40 -18.89
C SER A 298 -10.75 31.98 -17.71
N LEU A 299 -10.13 31.61 -16.58
CA LEU A 299 -10.87 31.16 -15.40
C LEU A 299 -11.37 32.38 -14.62
N VAL A 300 -12.65 32.70 -14.77
CA VAL A 300 -13.28 33.89 -14.19
C VAL A 300 -13.84 33.67 -12.79
N GLU A 301 -14.17 32.42 -12.45
CA GLU A 301 -14.65 32.02 -11.13
C GLU A 301 -13.56 31.27 -10.38
N ALA A 302 -13.42 31.57 -9.09
CA ALA A 302 -12.48 30.84 -8.25
C ALA A 302 -12.96 29.37 -8.10
N PRO A 303 -12.04 28.38 -8.16
CA PRO A 303 -12.40 27.00 -7.89
C PRO A 303 -12.99 26.86 -6.48
N ASP A 304 -13.99 26.01 -6.33
CA ASP A 304 -14.48 25.63 -5.01
C ASP A 304 -13.41 24.77 -4.31
N ILE A 305 -12.87 25.28 -3.20
CA ILE A 305 -11.73 24.69 -2.49
C ILE A 305 -12.22 24.21 -1.12
N PRO A 306 -12.02 22.93 -0.77
CA PRO A 306 -12.38 22.40 0.54
C PRO A 306 -11.77 23.20 1.69
N GLU A 307 -12.54 23.39 2.77
CA GLU A 307 -12.13 24.23 3.91
C GLU A 307 -10.79 23.78 4.54
N ARG A 308 -10.43 22.50 4.44
CA ARG A 308 -9.16 21.96 4.96
C ARG A 308 -7.93 22.55 4.26
N ASN A 309 -8.09 23.07 3.04
CA ASN A 309 -7.04 23.69 2.25
C ASN A 309 -6.93 25.22 2.47
N ASN A 310 -7.64 25.79 3.45
CA ASN A 310 -7.68 27.23 3.73
C ASN A 310 -6.29 27.89 3.90
N LYS A 311 -5.27 27.14 4.34
CA LYS A 311 -3.89 27.66 4.47
C LYS A 311 -3.23 27.99 3.13
N PHE A 312 -3.76 27.52 2.00
CA PHE A 312 -3.26 27.78 0.65
C PHE A 312 -3.98 28.94 -0.07
N ILE A 313 -5.03 29.51 0.52
CA ILE A 313 -5.82 30.61 -0.06
C ILE A 313 -5.00 31.89 -0.27
N LEU A 314 -3.84 32.04 0.39
CA LEU A 314 -2.95 33.19 0.18
C LEU A 314 -2.31 33.27 -1.22
N TYR A 315 -2.43 32.24 -2.07
CA TYR A 315 -1.80 32.19 -3.40
C TYR A 315 -2.74 32.34 -4.60
N ILE A 316 -4.05 32.54 -4.39
CA ILE A 316 -5.02 32.85 -5.48
C ILE A 316 -5.09 34.37 -5.75
N SER A 317 -4.16 35.16 -5.20
CA SER A 317 -4.15 36.62 -5.33
C SER A 317 -3.71 37.15 -6.71
N ARG A 318 -3.54 36.28 -7.71
CA ARG A 318 -3.36 36.63 -9.13
C ARG A 318 -3.91 35.52 -10.02
N LEU A 319 -5.23 35.36 -10.01
CA LEU A 319 -5.94 35.03 -11.27
C LEU A 319 -5.79 36.25 -12.19
#